data_AF-A0A4P9WPH5-F1
#
_entry.id   AF-A0A4P9WPH5-F1
#
_cell.length_a   1.000
_cell.length_b   1.000
_cell.length_c   1.000
_cell.angle_alpha   90.00
_cell.angle_beta   90.00
_cell.angle_gamma   90.00
#
_symmetry.space_group_name_H-M   'P 1'
#
loop_
_entity.id
_entity.type
_entity.pdbx_description
1 polymer ?
#
loop_
_entity_poly.entity_id
_entity_poly.type
_entity_poly.pdbx_seq_one_letter_code
_entity_poly.pdbx_strand_id
1 'polypeptide(L)'
;MAETGGQYELYRRSSIGMALTDALDSLVQEGHVDPVLAMKVLKQFDASIAEALHHRVRARATLRSRLHFYRSCDDVWTFILQNPMLRFENEEVTADRVKLVAC
;
A
#
# COMPACT_ATOMS: atom_id res chain seq x y z
N MET A 1 -3.52 23.09 15.22
CA MET A 1 -2.53 22.04 15.52
C MET A 1 -2.34 21.27 14.22
N ALA A 2 -1.17 21.38 13.61
CA ALA A 2 -0.87 20.66 12.37
C ALA A 2 -0.73 19.17 12.72
N GLU A 3 -1.61 18.33 12.16
CA GLU A 3 -1.42 16.88 12.23
C GLU A 3 -0.17 16.54 11.42
N THR A 4 0.89 16.13 12.11
CA THR A 4 2.08 15.58 11.49
C THR A 4 1.63 14.34 10.73
N GLY A 5 1.56 14.44 9.40
CA GLY A 5 0.96 13.45 8.51
C GLY A 5 1.30 12.02 8.93
N GLY A 6 0.31 11.30 9.42
CA GLY A 6 0.46 9.90 9.82
C GLY A 6 1.01 9.15 8.62
N GLN A 7 2.23 8.61 8.75
CA GLN A 7 2.78 7.72 7.74
C GLN A 7 1.77 6.59 7.51
N TYR A 8 1.13 6.61 6.35
CA TYR A 8 0.03 5.71 6.08
C TYR A 8 0.52 4.26 6.14
N GLU A 9 0.00 3.49 7.09
CA GLU A 9 0.24 2.04 7.21
C GLU A 9 -0.36 1.25 6.03
N LEU A 10 -0.93 1.96 5.04
CA LEU A 10 -1.53 1.44 3.81
C LEU A 10 -0.65 0.39 3.13
N TYR A 11 0.65 0.67 3.03
CA TYR A 11 1.60 -0.19 2.31
C TYR A 11 1.97 -1.46 3.06
N ARG A 12 1.60 -1.63 4.34
CA ARG A 12 1.81 -2.89 5.06
C ARG A 12 0.99 -4.05 4.47
N ARG A 13 -0.12 -3.74 3.77
CA ARG A 13 -0.94 -4.73 3.06
C ARG A 13 -0.47 -5.02 1.63
N SER A 14 0.62 -4.39 1.18
CA SER A 14 1.27 -4.75 -0.08
C SER A 14 1.99 -6.09 0.05
N SER A 15 2.35 -6.75 -1.05
CA SER A 15 3.07 -8.03 -1.02
C SER A 15 4.36 -7.95 -0.20
N ILE A 16 5.12 -6.86 -0.32
CA ILE A 16 6.36 -6.65 0.46
C ILE A 16 6.07 -6.37 1.94
N GLY A 17 5.02 -5.61 2.24
CA GLY A 17 4.62 -5.32 3.62
C GLY A 17 4.09 -6.55 4.35
N MET A 18 3.33 -7.39 3.66
CA MET A 18 2.86 -8.68 4.19
C MET A 18 4.02 -9.62 4.45
N ALA A 19 4.94 -9.78 3.49
CA ALA A 19 6.11 -10.64 3.68
C ALA A 19 6.97 -10.18 4.87
N LEU A 20 7.13 -8.86 5.07
CA LEU A 20 7.82 -8.32 6.24
C LEU A 20 7.05 -8.64 7.54
N THR A 21 5.73 -8.45 7.54
CA THR A 21 4.88 -8.73 8.71
C THR A 21 4.94 -10.21 9.09
N ASP A 22 4.80 -11.11 8.13
CA ASP A 22 4.86 -12.56 8.34
C ASP A 22 6.23 -13.01 8.90
N ALA A 23 7.32 -12.40 8.40
CA ALA A 23 8.66 -12.68 8.89
C ALA A 23 8.87 -12.16 10.32
N LEU A 24 8.40 -10.95 10.63
CA LEU A 24 8.45 -10.39 11.98
C LEU A 24 7.62 -11.21 12.96
N ASP A 25 6.42 -11.65 12.56
CA ASP A 25 5.55 -12.48 13.40
C ASP A 25 6.22 -13.82 13.74
N SER A 26 6.90 -14.44 12.78
CA SER A 26 7.66 -15.68 13.01
C SER A 26 8.80 -15.46 14.00
N LEU A 27 9.59 -14.40 13.84
CA LEU A 27 10.67 -14.05 14.77
C LEU A 27 10.19 -13.72 16.19
N VAL A 28 9.00 -13.12 16.30
CA VAL A 28 8.37 -12.85 17.60
C VAL A 28 7.90 -14.14 18.24
N GLN A 29 7.25 -15.03 17.48
CA GLN A 29 6.77 -16.34 17.98
C GLN A 29 7.93 -17.23 18.45
N GLU A 30 9.07 -17.19 17.77
CA GLU A 30 10.29 -17.91 18.14
C GLU A 30 11.05 -17.27 19.32
N GLY A 31 10.62 -16.08 19.77
CA GLY A 31 11.26 -15.34 20.86
C GLY A 31 12.57 -14.65 20.48
N HIS A 32 12.88 -14.56 19.18
CA HIS A 32 14.08 -13.88 18.67
C HIS A 32 13.94 -12.36 18.64
N VAL A 33 12.72 -11.85 18.49
CA VAL A 33 12.42 -10.41 18.42
C VAL A 33 11.33 -10.04 19.40
N ASP A 34 11.53 -8.96 20.15
CA ASP A 34 10.50 -8.41 21.03
C ASP A 34 9.36 -7.77 20.21
N PRO A 35 8.07 -7.94 20.59
CA PRO A 35 6.94 -7.37 19.86
C PRO A 35 7.04 -5.84 19.67
N VAL A 36 7.57 -5.10 20.65
CA VAL A 36 7.73 -3.64 20.56
C VAL A 36 8.82 -3.30 19.54
N LEU A 37 9.87 -4.12 19.43
CA LEU A 37 10.89 -3.95 18.39
C LEU A 37 10.33 -4.24 16.99
N ALA A 38 9.53 -5.29 16.81
CA ALA A 38 8.87 -5.58 15.54
C ALA A 38 7.98 -4.39 15.07
N MET A 39 7.23 -3.78 15.99
CA MET A 39 6.43 -2.59 15.69
C MET A 39 7.29 -1.39 15.28
N LYS A 40 8.50 -1.22 15.85
CA LYS A 40 9.44 -0.18 15.41
C LYS A 40 9.95 -0.43 13.99
N VAL A 41 10.19 -1.70 13.62
CA VAL A 41 10.58 -2.07 12.26
C VAL A 41 9.46 -1.74 11.28
N LEU A 42 8.19 -2.05 11.60
CA LEU A 42 7.05 -1.69 10.75
C LEU A 42 6.89 -0.18 10.58
N LYS A 43 7.07 0.60 11.64
CA LYS A 43 7.07 2.08 11.53
C LYS A 43 8.19 2.59 10.62
N GLN A 44 9.38 2.00 10.72
CA GLN A 44 10.49 2.35 9.83
C GLN A 44 10.21 1.94 8.38
N PHE A 45 9.53 0.81 8.17
CA PHE A 45 9.07 0.40 6.85
C PHE A 45 8.11 1.42 6.25
N ASP A 46 7.12 1.91 7.01
CA ASP A 46 6.16 2.91 6.51
C ASP A 46 6.86 4.19 6.02
N ALA A 47 7.86 4.66 6.77
CA ALA A 47 8.69 5.79 6.36
C ALA A 47 9.48 5.50 5.08
N SER A 48 10.14 4.33 5.04
CA SER A 48 11.06 3.97 3.97
C SER A 48 10.35 3.74 2.64
N ILE A 49 9.17 3.11 2.65
CA ILE A 49 8.39 2.87 1.43
C ILE A 49 7.80 4.16 0.88
N ALA A 50 7.30 5.05 1.75
CA ALA A 50 6.78 6.35 1.33
C ALA A 50 7.88 7.21 0.68
N GLU A 51 9.07 7.26 1.29
CA GLU A 51 10.22 7.97 0.74
C GLU A 51 10.67 7.37 -0.61
N ALA A 52 10.78 6.03 -0.70
CA ALA A 52 11.17 5.35 -1.92
C ALA A 52 10.18 5.62 -3.07
N LEU A 53 8.87 5.54 -2.81
CA LEU A 53 7.84 5.84 -3.81
C LEU A 53 7.89 7.30 -4.25
N HIS A 54 8.06 8.25 -3.32
CA HIS A 54 8.08 9.68 -3.63
C HIS A 54 9.32 10.12 -4.43
N HIS A 55 10.49 9.60 -4.07
CA HIS A 55 11.76 10.06 -4.64
C HIS A 55 12.26 9.21 -5.80
N ARG A 56 11.97 7.90 -5.82
CA ARG A 56 12.60 6.96 -6.77
C ARG A 56 11.65 6.52 -7.88
N VAL A 57 10.33 6.55 -7.67
CA VAL A 57 9.37 6.13 -8.71
C VAL A 57 8.93 7.33 -9.54
N ARG A 58 9.17 7.25 -10.85
CA ARG A 58 8.78 8.28 -11.83
C ARG A 58 7.84 7.77 -12.91
N ALA A 59 7.64 6.45 -12.99
CA ALA A 59 6.75 5.82 -13.95
C ALA A 59 5.32 6.35 -13.79
N ARG A 60 4.63 6.53 -14.92
CA ARG A 60 3.24 6.99 -14.96
C ARG A 60 2.40 5.92 -15.63
N ALA A 61 1.16 5.80 -15.17
CA ALA A 61 0.17 4.93 -15.76
C ALA A 61 -1.14 5.69 -15.93
N THR A 62 -1.90 5.31 -16.96
CA THR A 62 -3.28 5.76 -17.15
C THR A 62 -4.21 4.59 -16.87
N LEU A 63 -5.31 4.85 -16.16
CA LEU A 63 -6.30 3.84 -15.78
C LEU A 63 -7.64 4.20 -16.42
N ARG A 64 -8.20 3.25 -17.17
CA ARG A 64 -9.58 3.31 -17.70
C ARG A 64 -10.36 2.12 -17.18
N SER A 65 -11.54 2.33 -16.63
CA SER A 65 -12.39 1.24 -16.14
C SER A 65 -13.85 1.65 -16.06
N ARG A 66 -14.73 0.69 -15.76
CA ARG A 66 -16.09 1.00 -15.28
C ARG A 66 -16.06 1.04 -13.75
N LEU A 67 -16.59 2.09 -13.15
CA LEU A 67 -16.75 2.16 -11.69
C LEU A 67 -17.95 1.31 -11.29
N HIS A 68 -17.75 0.37 -10.36
CA HIS A 68 -18.84 -0.44 -9.80
C HIS A 68 -19.38 0.15 -8.50
N PHE A 69 -18.48 0.50 -7.58
CA PHE A 69 -18.83 1.06 -6.29
C PHE A 69 -17.69 1.97 -5.78
N TYR A 70 -18.03 3.00 -5.02
CA TYR A 70 -17.07 3.86 -4.33
C TYR A 70 -17.52 4.19 -2.91
N ARG A 71 -16.57 4.50 -2.05
CA ARG A 71 -16.79 5.00 -0.69
C ARG A 71 -15.68 5.96 -0.30
N SER A 72 -16.05 7.03 0.39
CA SER A 72 -15.13 7.91 1.12
C SER A 72 -15.53 7.90 2.59
N CYS A 73 -14.57 7.65 3.48
CA CYS A 73 -14.74 7.68 4.94
C CYS A 73 -13.38 7.93 5.56
N ASP A 74 -13.29 8.83 6.54
CA ASP A 74 -12.06 9.19 7.25
C ASP A 74 -10.90 9.53 6.30
N ASP A 75 -11.19 10.38 5.31
CA ASP A 75 -10.26 10.80 4.25
C ASP A 75 -9.65 9.67 3.39
N VAL A 76 -10.14 8.43 3.54
CA VAL A 76 -9.75 7.30 2.70
C VAL A 76 -10.80 7.02 1.64
N TRP A 77 -10.38 7.05 0.38
CA TRP A 77 -11.17 6.63 -0.76
C TRP A 77 -10.97 5.16 -1.09
N THR A 78 -12.06 4.44 -1.28
CA THR A 78 -12.06 3.06 -1.79
C THR A 78 -12.94 2.96 -3.03
N PHE A 79 -12.38 2.46 -4.13
CA PHE A 79 -13.10 2.19 -5.38
C PHE A 79 -13.04 0.71 -5.73
N ILE A 80 -14.14 0.19 -6.26
CA ILE A 80 -14.20 -1.13 -6.91
C ILE A 80 -14.42 -0.89 -8.40
N LEU A 81 -13.45 -1.31 -9.20
CA LEU A 81 -13.41 -1.11 -10.64
C LEU A 81 -13.66 -2.44 -11.36
N GLN A 82 -14.43 -2.40 -12.45
CA GLN A 82 -14.73 -3.54 -13.31
C GLN A 82 -14.06 -3.35 -14.68
N ASN A 83 -13.49 -4.43 -15.19
CA ASN A 83 -12.73 -4.49 -16.43
C ASN A 83 -11.72 -3.33 -16.58
N PRO A 84 -10.87 -3.06 -15.56
CA PRO A 84 -9.85 -2.03 -15.67
C PRO A 84 -8.78 -2.37 -16.71
N MET A 85 -8.31 -1.32 -17.37
CA MET A 85 -7.20 -1.29 -18.30
C MET A 85 -6.20 -0.25 -17.79
N LEU A 86 -5.05 -0.72 -17.34
CA LEU A 86 -3.92 0.10 -16.93
C LEU A 86 -2.92 0.15 -18.09
N ARG A 87 -2.62 1.35 -18.57
CA ARG A 87 -1.63 1.55 -19.63
C ARG A 87 -0.41 2.29 -19.08
N PHE A 88 0.72 1.61 -19.13
CA PHE A 88 2.06 2.13 -18.91
C PHE A 88 2.68 2.56 -20.24
N GLU A 89 3.91 3.07 -20.24
CA GLU A 89 4.57 3.55 -21.47
C GLU A 89 4.71 2.45 -22.54
N ASN A 90 5.03 1.22 -22.12
CA ASN A 90 5.33 0.11 -23.03
C ASN A 90 4.46 -1.13 -22.79
N GLU A 91 3.46 -1.05 -21.91
CA GLU A 91 2.68 -2.21 -21.49
C GLU A 91 1.23 -1.82 -21.18
N GLU A 92 0.31 -2.73 -21.48
CA GLU A 92 -1.08 -2.63 -21.08
C GLU A 92 -1.45 -3.86 -20.24
N VAL A 93 -2.00 -3.60 -19.05
CA VAL A 93 -2.40 -4.62 -18.08
C VAL A 93 -3.91 -4.54 -17.88
N THR A 94 -4.59 -5.67 -18.04
CA THR A 94 -6.04 -5.80 -17.84
C THR A 94 -6.35 -6.75 -16.70
N ALA A 95 -7.49 -6.56 -16.05
CA ALA A 95 -8.04 -7.49 -15.07
C ALA A 95 -9.57 -7.45 -15.11
N ASP A 96 -10.23 -8.44 -14.49
CA ASP A 96 -11.69 -8.45 -14.37
C ASP A 96 -12.17 -7.43 -13.32
N ARG A 97 -11.42 -7.30 -12.22
CA ARG A 97 -11.78 -6.44 -11.09
C ARG A 97 -10.54 -5.94 -10.36
N VAL A 98 -10.53 -4.66 -9.99
CA VAL A 98 -9.49 -4.04 -9.15
C VAL A 98 -10.13 -3.27 -7.99
N LYS A 99 -9.54 -3.37 -6.80
CA LYS A 99 -9.83 -2.50 -5.66
C LYS A 99 -8.74 -1.44 -5.56
N LEU A 100 -9.12 -0.16 -5.60
CA LEU A 100 -8.21 0.97 -5.39
C LEU A 100 -8.48 1.58 -4.02
N VAL A 101 -7.44 1.75 -3.21
CA VAL A 101 -7.49 2.45 -1.91
C VAL A 101 -6.51 3.62 -1.97
N ALA A 102 -6.99 4.82 -1.66
CA ALA A 102 -6.20 6.06 -1.68
C ALA A 102 -6.45 6.85 -0.39
N CYS A 103 -5.37 7.38 0.20
CA CYS A 103 -5.36 8.17 1.42
C CYS A 103 -4.69 9.53 1.19
#